data_AF-A0A3D8SWT7-F1
#
_entry.id   AF-A0A3D8SWT7-F1
#
_cell.length_a   1.000
_cell.length_b   1.000
_cell.length_c   1.000
_cell.angle_alpha   90.00
_cell.angle_beta   90.00
_cell.angle_gamma   90.00
#
_symmetry.space_group_name_H-M   'P 1'
#
loop_
_entity.id
_entity.type
_entity.pdbx_description
1 polymer ?
#
loop_
_entity_poly.entity_id
_entity_poly.type
_entity_poly.pdbx_seq_one_letter_code
_entity_poly.pdbx_strand_id
1 'polypeptide(L)'
;MKTTFAALLALAGAAYAAPAANAPVTVTERATTPYPFSIDDIKLYHLKESNTWDLTIKVTERDPYGAALGSTTCHSAWNDGATYVAREICEDTHYFFWLPNGAPDPEHWSVIVDGPAGQAEGTIDFGNKYKCGPYEGTIGNIDRECTTTNGGWFFLHEREV
;
A
#
# COMPACT_ATOMS: atom_id res chain seq x y z
N MET A 1 -17.04 -42.24 -60.33
CA MET A 1 -18.24 -43.12 -60.44
C MET A 1 -18.61 -43.61 -59.05
N LYS A 2 -19.93 -43.57 -58.75
CA LYS A 2 -20.66 -44.09 -57.55
C LYS A 2 -20.48 -43.28 -56.25
N THR A 3 -21.30 -42.24 -55.99
CA THR A 3 -22.60 -42.25 -55.26
C THR A 3 -22.60 -43.05 -53.97
N THR A 4 -22.93 -42.40 -52.84
CA THR A 4 -24.13 -42.70 -52.03
C THR A 4 -24.36 -41.57 -51.01
N PHE A 5 -25.55 -40.96 -51.07
CA PHE A 5 -26.14 -40.12 -50.02
C PHE A 5 -26.87 -41.03 -49.01
N ALA A 6 -26.81 -40.70 -47.72
CA ALA A 6 -27.81 -41.12 -46.75
C ALA A 6 -28.08 -39.97 -45.78
N ALA A 7 -29.35 -39.59 -45.69
CA ALA A 7 -29.92 -38.55 -44.85
C ALA A 7 -30.66 -39.17 -43.65
N LEU A 8 -31.09 -38.28 -42.73
CA LEU A 8 -32.02 -38.46 -41.60
C LEU A 8 -31.34 -38.98 -40.30
N LEU A 9 -31.67 -38.54 -39.09
CA LEU A 9 -32.88 -37.92 -38.54
C LEU A 9 -32.52 -36.83 -37.51
N ALA A 10 -33.32 -35.77 -37.49
CA ALA A 10 -33.43 -34.87 -36.35
C ALA A 10 -34.15 -35.56 -35.18
N LEU A 11 -33.61 -35.41 -33.97
CA LEU A 11 -34.33 -35.65 -32.73
C LEU A 11 -34.28 -34.35 -31.92
N ALA A 12 -35.39 -33.61 -31.95
CA ALA A 12 -35.66 -32.52 -31.04
C ALA A 12 -35.83 -33.11 -29.63
N GLY A 13 -34.82 -32.91 -28.78
CA GLY A 13 -34.92 -33.14 -27.34
C GLY A 13 -35.25 -31.83 -26.65
N ALA A 14 -36.40 -31.77 -25.99
CA ALA A 14 -36.90 -30.61 -25.27
C ALA A 14 -35.88 -30.10 -24.25
N ALA A 15 -35.60 -28.79 -24.29
CA ALA A 15 -34.88 -28.09 -23.25
C ALA A 15 -35.71 -28.12 -21.96
N TYR A 16 -35.30 -28.93 -20.99
CA TYR A 16 -35.67 -28.69 -19.61
C TYR A 16 -34.85 -27.49 -19.14
N ALA A 17 -35.49 -26.33 -19.05
CA ALA A 17 -35.00 -25.22 -18.27
C ALA A 17 -34.91 -25.70 -16.80
N ALA A 18 -33.71 -26.06 -16.38
CA ALA A 18 -33.41 -26.23 -14.97
C ALA A 18 -33.70 -24.89 -14.27
N PRO A 19 -34.36 -24.88 -13.10
CA PRO A 19 -34.48 -23.66 -12.34
C PRO A 19 -33.07 -23.14 -12.09
N ALA A 20 -32.85 -21.86 -12.37
CA ALA A 20 -31.62 -21.18 -12.02
C ALA A 20 -31.38 -21.42 -10.53
N ALA A 21 -30.49 -22.37 -10.22
CA ALA A 21 -29.97 -22.51 -8.89
C ALA A 21 -29.36 -21.14 -8.60
N ASN A 22 -29.94 -20.44 -7.64
CA ASN A 22 -29.31 -19.27 -7.03
C ASN A 22 -27.89 -19.72 -6.71
N ALA A 23 -26.93 -19.27 -7.51
CA ALA A 23 -25.53 -19.51 -7.21
C ALA A 23 -25.36 -18.99 -5.78
N PRO A 24 -24.87 -19.80 -4.84
CA PRO A 24 -24.49 -19.26 -3.56
C PRO A 24 -23.53 -18.13 -3.88
N VAL A 25 -23.86 -16.92 -3.39
CA VAL A 25 -22.88 -15.84 -3.32
C VAL A 25 -21.79 -16.43 -2.44
N THR A 26 -20.75 -16.95 -3.06
CA THR A 26 -19.51 -17.24 -2.38
C THR A 26 -19.04 -15.87 -1.94
N VAL A 27 -19.36 -15.51 -0.70
CA VAL A 27 -18.57 -14.54 0.03
C VAL A 27 -17.18 -15.12 -0.05
N THR A 28 -16.40 -14.61 -0.98
CA THR A 28 -14.98 -14.91 -1.02
C THR A 28 -14.53 -14.33 0.30
N GLU A 29 -14.27 -15.19 1.30
CA GLU A 29 -13.48 -14.77 2.46
C GLU A 29 -12.34 -13.96 1.85
N ARG A 30 -12.29 -12.68 2.22
CA ARG A 30 -11.22 -11.80 1.77
C ARG A 30 -9.96 -12.54 2.16
N ALA A 31 -9.24 -13.09 1.18
CA ALA A 31 -8.02 -13.83 1.46
C ALA A 31 -7.15 -12.88 2.28
N THR A 32 -6.96 -13.23 3.54
CA THR A 32 -6.30 -12.37 4.52
C THR A 32 -4.92 -12.08 3.95
N THR A 33 -4.67 -10.83 3.60
CA THR A 33 -3.40 -10.43 3.01
C THR A 33 -2.51 -10.06 4.19
N PRO A 34 -1.52 -10.89 4.56
CA PRO A 34 -0.75 -10.66 5.79
C PRO A 34 0.02 -9.34 5.73
N TYR A 35 0.33 -8.86 4.51
CA TYR A 35 0.97 -7.58 4.26
C TYR A 35 0.21 -6.78 3.18
N PRO A 36 -0.92 -6.15 3.51
CA PRO A 36 -1.80 -5.53 2.51
C PRO A 36 -1.20 -4.26 1.89
N PHE A 37 -0.20 -3.67 2.53
CA PHE A 37 0.52 -2.50 2.02
C PHE A 37 2.04 -2.65 2.18
N SER A 38 2.78 -1.90 1.36
CA SER A 38 4.19 -1.64 1.58
C SER A 38 4.50 -0.15 1.43
N ILE A 39 5.47 0.34 2.19
CA ILE A 39 6.02 1.70 2.04
C ILE A 39 7.39 1.64 1.37
N ASP A 40 7.59 2.56 0.44
CA ASP A 40 8.86 2.82 -0.26
C ASP A 40 8.99 4.31 -0.67
N ASP A 41 10.07 4.64 -1.39
CA ASP A 41 10.42 6.01 -1.83
C ASP A 41 10.29 7.04 -0.70
N ILE A 42 10.78 6.68 0.49
CA ILE A 42 10.75 7.56 1.66
C ILE A 42 11.73 8.70 1.41
N LYS A 43 11.25 9.93 1.56
CA LYS A 43 12.06 11.16 1.60
C LYS A 43 11.62 11.97 2.80
N LEU A 44 12.52 12.09 3.77
CA LEU A 44 12.28 12.82 5.00
C LEU A 44 13.36 13.89 5.14
N TYR A 45 12.97 15.14 5.03
CA TYR A 45 13.86 16.29 5.11
C TYR A 45 13.67 17.03 6.41
N HIS A 46 14.77 17.40 7.06
CA HIS A 46 14.72 18.38 8.14
C HIS A 46 14.98 19.78 7.58
N LEU A 47 14.02 20.68 7.81
CA LEU A 47 14.04 22.07 7.40
C LEU A 47 14.55 22.92 8.56
N LYS A 48 15.78 23.41 8.46
CA LYS A 48 16.49 24.08 9.56
C LYS A 48 15.84 25.39 10.00
N GLU A 49 15.25 26.15 9.08
CA GLU A 49 14.66 27.47 9.39
C GLU A 49 13.35 27.33 10.18
N SER A 50 12.58 26.29 9.93
CA SER A 50 11.28 26.05 10.58
C SER A 50 11.34 24.95 11.66
N ASN A 51 12.46 24.26 11.80
CA ASN A 51 12.63 23.10 12.69
C ASN A 51 11.55 22.03 12.43
N THR A 52 11.32 21.75 11.15
CA THR A 52 10.24 20.90 10.65
C THR A 52 10.81 19.70 9.90
N TRP A 53 10.26 18.54 10.17
CA TRP A 53 10.41 17.35 9.34
C TRP A 53 9.33 17.33 8.27
N ASP A 54 9.73 17.23 7.02
CA ASP A 54 8.87 17.11 5.84
C ASP A 54 9.04 15.70 5.26
N LEU A 55 7.98 14.90 5.35
CA LEU A 55 7.93 13.51 4.94
C LEU A 55 7.11 13.37 3.66
N THR A 56 7.71 12.73 2.67
CA THR A 56 7.01 12.13 1.54
C THR A 56 7.26 10.63 1.53
N ILE A 57 6.20 9.84 1.34
CA ILE A 57 6.28 8.38 1.19
C ILE A 57 5.44 7.91 0.01
N LYS A 58 5.78 6.74 -0.53
CA LYS A 58 4.93 6.00 -1.45
C LYS A 58 4.33 4.79 -0.75
N VAL A 59 3.00 4.72 -0.73
CA VAL A 59 2.23 3.58 -0.24
C VAL A 59 1.81 2.75 -1.45
N THR A 60 2.10 1.45 -1.43
CA THR A 60 1.72 0.50 -2.47
C THR A 60 0.81 -0.57 -1.88
N GLU A 61 -0.39 -0.74 -2.43
CA GLU A 61 -1.30 -1.84 -2.11
C GLU A 61 -0.78 -3.15 -2.72
N ARG A 62 -0.88 -4.23 -1.94
CA ARG A 62 -0.34 -5.55 -2.29
C ARG A 62 -1.44 -6.61 -2.30
N ASP A 63 -1.31 -7.56 -3.20
CA ASP A 63 -2.12 -8.77 -3.18
C ASP A 63 -1.59 -9.80 -2.16
N PRO A 64 -2.32 -10.90 -1.90
CA PRO A 64 -1.87 -11.98 -1.01
C PRO A 64 -0.51 -12.62 -1.36
N TYR A 65 -0.02 -12.42 -2.59
CA TYR A 65 1.26 -12.95 -3.07
C TYR A 65 2.37 -11.88 -3.07
N GLY A 66 2.08 -10.66 -2.62
CA GLY A 66 3.02 -9.53 -2.55
C GLY A 66 3.17 -8.74 -3.85
N ALA A 67 2.37 -9.03 -4.88
CA ALA A 67 2.37 -8.25 -6.12
C ALA A 67 1.75 -6.86 -5.88
N ALA A 68 2.32 -5.83 -6.52
CA ALA A 68 1.78 -4.47 -6.45
C ALA A 68 0.47 -4.36 -7.24
N LEU A 69 -0.58 -3.86 -6.60
CA LEU A 69 -1.89 -3.60 -7.22
C LEU A 69 -2.04 -2.14 -7.65
N GLY A 70 -1.50 -1.22 -6.86
CA GLY A 70 -1.56 0.22 -7.10
C GLY A 70 -0.75 0.97 -6.06
N SER A 71 -0.42 2.23 -6.32
CA SER A 71 0.36 3.05 -5.40
C SER A 71 -0.11 4.50 -5.35
N THR A 72 -0.01 5.11 -4.18
CA THR A 72 -0.27 6.53 -3.94
C THR A 72 0.88 7.16 -3.17
N THR A 73 1.10 8.46 -3.40
CA THR A 73 2.02 9.25 -2.57
C THR A 73 1.25 9.79 -1.37
N CYS A 74 1.92 9.88 -0.22
CA CYS A 74 1.39 10.53 0.97
C CYS A 74 2.43 11.50 1.53
N HIS A 75 1.97 12.60 2.11
CA HIS A 75 2.83 13.65 2.63
C HIS A 75 2.38 14.08 4.04
N SER A 76 3.34 14.31 4.94
CA SER A 76 3.10 14.84 6.29
C SER A 76 4.27 15.73 6.68
N ALA A 77 4.00 16.73 7.52
CA ALA A 77 5.04 17.55 8.10
C ALA A 77 4.78 17.80 9.59
N TRP A 78 5.83 17.81 10.40
CA TRP A 78 5.73 18.02 11.84
C TRP A 78 6.98 18.73 12.39
N ASN A 79 6.84 19.41 13.53
CA ASN A 79 8.00 20.00 14.19
C ASN A 79 8.85 18.93 14.87
N ASP A 80 10.17 19.13 14.89
CA ASP A 80 11.08 18.19 15.55
C ASP A 80 10.69 17.91 17.01
N GLY A 81 10.76 16.63 17.41
CA GLY A 81 10.30 16.15 18.72
C GLY A 81 8.78 16.05 18.90
N ALA A 82 7.98 16.15 17.84
CA ALA A 82 6.53 16.01 17.93
C ALA A 82 6.11 14.63 18.47
N THR A 83 5.38 14.65 19.59
CA THR A 83 4.75 13.46 20.20
C THR A 83 3.40 13.10 19.57
N TYR A 84 2.95 13.91 18.62
CA TYR A 84 1.73 13.72 17.86
C TYR A 84 1.92 14.20 16.43
N VAL A 85 1.51 13.39 15.47
CA VAL A 85 1.43 13.74 14.05
C VAL A 85 0.00 13.43 13.59
N ALA A 86 -0.62 14.38 12.88
CA ALA A 86 -2.00 14.26 12.46
C ALA A 86 -2.20 13.12 11.46
N ARG A 87 -3.45 12.68 11.32
CA ARG A 87 -3.84 11.77 10.25
C ARG A 87 -3.99 12.54 8.96
N GLU A 88 -3.22 12.15 7.96
CA GLU A 88 -3.14 12.81 6.66
C GLU A 88 -3.84 11.99 5.58
N ILE A 89 -4.36 12.69 4.58
CA ILE A 89 -4.96 12.11 3.37
C ILE A 89 -3.85 12.02 2.31
N CYS A 90 -3.72 10.87 1.66
CA CYS A 90 -2.80 10.69 0.55
C CYS A 90 -3.31 11.36 -0.74
N GLU A 91 -2.50 11.37 -1.81
CA GLU A 91 -2.92 11.87 -3.12
C GLU A 91 -4.17 11.14 -3.65
N ASP A 92 -4.20 9.81 -3.52
CA ASP A 92 -5.44 9.06 -3.60
C ASP A 92 -6.20 9.18 -2.27
N THR A 93 -7.35 9.84 -2.34
CA THR A 93 -8.18 10.19 -1.18
C THR A 93 -8.82 8.99 -0.48
N HIS A 94 -8.71 7.77 -1.03
CA HIS A 94 -9.12 6.54 -0.35
C HIS A 94 -8.08 6.02 0.65
N TYR A 95 -6.86 6.59 0.64
CA TYR A 95 -5.78 6.22 1.55
C TYR A 95 -5.52 7.33 2.55
N PHE A 96 -5.29 6.90 3.79
CA PHE A 96 -4.87 7.76 4.89
C PHE A 96 -3.64 7.16 5.54
N PHE A 97 -2.78 8.03 6.10
CA PHE A 97 -1.63 7.58 6.87
C PHE A 97 -1.43 8.46 8.09
N TRP A 98 -0.82 7.90 9.13
CA TRP A 98 -0.43 8.65 10.31
C TRP A 98 0.67 7.92 11.08
N LEU A 99 1.34 8.67 11.96
CA LEU A 99 2.38 8.16 12.84
C LEU A 99 1.79 8.03 14.26
N PRO A 100 1.38 6.82 14.69
CA PRO A 100 0.56 6.63 15.89
C PRO A 100 1.24 7.06 17.18
N ASN A 101 2.58 7.09 17.19
CA ASN A 101 3.41 7.48 18.34
C ASN A 101 4.04 8.88 18.15
N GLY A 102 3.52 9.66 17.20
CA GLY A 102 4.23 10.83 16.68
C GLY A 102 5.49 10.42 15.92
N ALA A 103 6.49 11.30 15.92
CA ALA A 103 7.79 11.04 15.30
C ALA A 103 8.92 11.71 16.10
N PRO A 104 9.16 11.27 17.35
CA PRO A 104 10.21 11.82 18.19
C PRO A 104 11.62 11.45 17.71
N ASP A 105 11.75 10.42 16.87
CA ASP A 105 13.02 9.98 16.27
C ASP A 105 12.84 9.77 14.75
N PRO A 106 13.52 10.56 13.90
CA PRO A 106 13.46 10.40 12.44
C PRO A 106 14.12 9.09 11.95
N GLU A 107 14.96 8.44 12.77
CA GLU A 107 15.60 7.17 12.43
C GLU A 107 14.71 5.95 12.75
N HIS A 108 13.72 6.10 13.63
CA HIS A 108 12.85 5.01 14.09
C HIS A 108 11.42 5.52 14.31
N TRP A 109 10.50 5.13 13.44
CA TRP A 109 9.11 5.57 13.55
C TRP A 109 8.12 4.49 13.15
N SER A 110 6.96 4.51 13.80
CA SER A 110 5.83 3.64 13.48
C SER A 110 4.89 4.35 12.52
N VAL A 111 4.19 3.59 11.69
CA VAL A 111 3.24 4.11 10.72
C VAL A 111 2.03 3.21 10.63
N ILE A 112 0.86 3.82 10.45
CA ILE A 112 -0.36 3.13 10.09
C ILE A 112 -0.85 3.67 8.76
N VAL A 113 -1.28 2.76 7.90
CA VAL A 113 -1.96 3.04 6.63
C VAL A 113 -3.36 2.47 6.71
N ASP A 114 -4.33 3.25 6.25
CA ASP A 114 -5.74 2.87 6.13
C ASP A 114 -6.18 3.09 4.70
N GLY A 115 -6.70 2.06 4.04
CA GLY A 115 -7.04 2.11 2.62
C GLY A 115 -8.01 1.01 2.20
N PRO A 116 -8.23 0.81 0.88
CA PRO A 116 -9.16 -0.19 0.36
C PRO A 116 -8.91 -1.59 0.91
N ALA A 117 -7.64 -1.99 1.09
CA ALA A 117 -7.24 -3.29 1.63
C ALA A 117 -7.43 -3.46 3.16
N GLY A 118 -7.90 -2.44 3.88
CA GLY A 118 -8.04 -2.43 5.34
C GLY A 118 -7.00 -1.53 6.02
N GLN A 119 -6.69 -1.80 7.30
CA GLN A 119 -5.63 -1.10 8.04
C GLN A 119 -4.40 -2.00 8.21
N ALA A 120 -3.23 -1.40 8.09
CA ALA A 120 -1.95 -2.07 8.34
C ALA A 120 -0.99 -1.16 9.06
N GLU A 121 -0.06 -1.75 9.80
CA GLU A 121 0.95 -1.03 10.54
C GLU A 121 2.34 -1.65 10.36
N GLY A 122 3.35 -0.86 10.70
CA GLY A 122 4.74 -1.31 10.67
C GLY A 122 5.69 -0.26 11.23
N THR A 123 6.97 -0.62 11.27
CA THR A 123 8.07 0.26 11.69
C THR A 123 9.01 0.52 10.52
N ILE A 124 9.52 1.75 10.48
CA ILE A 124 10.62 2.16 9.62
C ILE A 124 11.82 2.38 10.52
N ASP A 125 12.80 1.50 10.39
CA ASP A 125 14.00 1.48 11.23
C ASP A 125 15.24 1.79 10.40
N PHE A 126 16.16 2.57 10.98
CA PHE A 126 17.47 2.81 10.39
C PHE A 126 18.20 1.50 10.09
N GLY A 127 18.72 1.36 8.88
CA GLY A 127 19.31 0.10 8.44
C GLY A 127 19.72 0.11 6.98
N ASN A 128 19.82 -1.07 6.38
CA ASN A 128 20.26 -1.20 4.98
C ASN A 128 19.22 -0.71 3.97
N LYS A 129 17.96 -0.56 4.39
CA LYS A 129 16.83 -0.12 3.55
C LYS A 129 16.48 1.35 3.73
N TYR A 130 16.88 1.96 4.84
CA TYR A 130 16.56 3.34 5.20
C TYR A 130 17.74 3.95 5.94
N LYS A 131 18.23 5.08 5.45
CA LYS A 131 19.41 5.77 5.98
C LYS A 131 19.06 7.21 6.29
N CYS A 132 19.62 7.72 7.37
CA CYS A 132 19.62 9.13 7.74
C CYS A 132 21.04 9.67 7.76
N GLY A 133 21.23 10.90 7.31
CA GLY A 133 22.52 11.58 7.34
C GLY A 133 22.43 13.06 6.99
N PRO A 134 23.56 13.79 7.01
CA PRO A 134 23.62 15.16 6.53
C PRO A 134 23.09 15.25 5.10
N TYR A 135 22.33 16.29 4.80
CA TYR A 135 21.87 16.52 3.44
C TYR A 135 23.04 16.99 2.54
N GLU A 136 23.27 16.27 1.45
CA GLU A 136 24.37 16.55 0.51
C GLU A 136 23.92 17.32 -0.75
N GLY A 137 22.63 17.66 -0.84
CA GLY A 137 22.08 18.38 -1.99
C GLY A 137 22.30 19.89 -1.94
N THR A 138 21.67 20.61 -2.88
CA THR A 138 21.88 22.06 -3.09
C THR A 138 20.81 22.95 -2.45
N ILE A 139 19.75 22.36 -1.89
CA ILE A 139 18.68 23.09 -1.22
C ILE A 139 19.17 23.59 0.15
N GLY A 140 19.45 24.89 0.24
CA GLY A 140 20.10 25.47 1.41
C GLY A 140 19.33 25.40 2.73
N ASN A 141 18.02 25.15 2.72
CA ASN A 141 17.20 25.05 3.94
C ASN A 141 17.18 23.64 4.55
N ILE A 142 17.74 22.63 3.88
CA ILE A 142 17.77 21.25 4.37
C ILE A 142 19.13 20.98 4.99
N ASP A 143 19.16 20.50 6.24
CA ASP A 143 20.41 20.11 6.92
C ASP A 143 20.53 18.59 7.10
N ARG A 144 19.41 17.86 7.07
CA ARG A 144 19.36 16.41 7.23
C ARG A 144 18.36 15.78 6.27
N GLU A 145 18.72 14.60 5.77
CA GLU A 145 17.86 13.77 4.92
C GLU A 145 17.83 12.35 5.47
N CYS A 146 16.64 11.75 5.49
CA CYS A 146 16.48 10.32 5.57
C CYS A 146 15.76 9.78 4.34
N THR A 147 16.27 8.70 3.77
CA THR A 147 15.69 8.13 2.55
C THR A 147 15.85 6.62 2.47
N THR A 148 14.94 5.98 1.73
CA THR A 148 15.09 4.58 1.35
C THR A 148 16.27 4.35 0.43
N THR A 149 17.01 3.27 0.63
CA THR A 149 18.17 2.88 -0.19
C THR A 149 17.94 1.54 -0.89
N ASN A 150 18.51 1.37 -2.09
CA ASN A 150 18.55 0.09 -2.82
C ASN A 150 17.20 -0.62 -3.02
N GLY A 151 16.13 0.11 -3.36
CA GLY A 151 14.80 -0.48 -3.50
C GLY A 151 14.23 -1.03 -2.19
N GLY A 152 14.63 -0.43 -1.06
CA GLY A 152 14.15 -0.80 0.26
C GLY A 152 12.63 -0.64 0.38
N TRP A 153 11.96 -1.77 0.62
CA TRP A 153 10.53 -1.82 0.91
C TRP A 153 10.29 -2.27 2.35
N PHE A 154 9.30 -1.64 2.97
CA PHE A 154 8.78 -1.97 4.30
C PHE A 154 7.36 -2.50 4.15
N PHE A 155 7.17 -3.79 4.36
CA PHE A 155 5.85 -4.41 4.30
C PHE A 155 5.14 -4.19 5.62
N LEU A 156 3.92 -3.67 5.56
CA LEU A 156 3.09 -3.38 6.72
C LEU A 156 2.20 -4.57 6.98
N HIS A 157 2.18 -5.08 8.21
CA HIS A 157 1.31 -6.19 8.56
C HIS A 157 -0.12 -5.69 8.82
N GLU A 158 -1.11 -6.54 8.56
CA GLU A 158 -2.48 -6.23 8.95
C GLU A 158 -2.55 -5.88 10.45
N ARG A 159 -3.32 -4.84 10.77
CA ARG A 159 -3.49 -4.38 12.14
C ARG A 159 -4.57 -5.20 12.83
N GLU A 160 -4.22 -5.91 13.88
CA GLU A 160 -5.19 -6.57 14.76
C GLU A 160 -5.92 -5.49 15.59
N VAL A 161 -7.26 -5.47 15.50
CA VAL A 161 -8.14 -4.50 16.18
C VAL A 161 -8.68 -5.04 17.48
#